data_AF-A0A925AEP0-F1
#
_entry.id   AF-A0A925AEP0-F1
#
_cell.length_a   1.000
_cell.length_b   1.000
_cell.length_c   1.000
_cell.angle_alpha   90.00
_cell.angle_beta   90.00
_cell.angle_gamma   90.00
#
_symmetry.space_group_name_H-M   'P 1'
#
loop_
_entity.id
_entity.type
_entity.pdbx_description
1 polymer ?
#
loop_
_entity_poly.entity_id
_entity_poly.type
_entity_poly.pdbx_seq_one_letter_code
_entity_poly.pdbx_strand_id
1 'polypeptide(L)'
;MVGPKADVSVMRILQLCHKFPYPLKDGGAIAVTYLAKAYAALGHEVTLLSMNTSKHWFEVSDLPPDFDHYVSIHTVFVENHIRPIPALRNLFFSKKSFHVER
;
A
#
# COMPACT_ATOMS: atom_id res chain seq x y z
N MET A 1 23.84 22.28 -9.17
CA MET A 1 24.30 21.40 -10.26
C MET A 1 23.53 20.10 -10.14
N VAL A 2 22.49 19.91 -10.95
CA VAL A 2 21.83 18.61 -11.11
C VAL A 2 22.68 17.85 -12.12
N GLY A 3 23.18 16.67 -11.73
CA GLY A 3 24.02 15.83 -12.59
C GLY A 3 23.31 15.45 -13.90
N PRO A 4 24.04 14.91 -14.90
CA PRO A 4 23.45 14.50 -16.16
C PRO A 4 22.28 13.55 -15.90
N LYS A 5 21.08 13.91 -16.38
CA LYS A 5 19.92 13.00 -16.39
C LYS A 5 20.34 11.78 -17.20
N ALA A 6 20.43 10.63 -16.55
CA ALA A 6 20.51 9.37 -17.28
C ALA A 6 19.35 9.33 -18.28
N ASP A 7 19.60 8.82 -19.48
CA ASP A 7 18.55 8.56 -20.46
C ASP A 7 17.71 7.40 -19.95
N VAL A 8 16.71 7.73 -19.12
CA VAL A 8 15.81 6.76 -18.51
C VAL A 8 14.55 6.71 -19.38
N SER A 9 14.26 5.56 -19.96
CA SER A 9 13.02 5.35 -20.72
C SER A 9 11.81 5.51 -19.81
N VAL A 10 10.78 6.22 -20.29
CA VAL A 10 9.51 6.37 -19.57
C VAL A 10 8.82 5.01 -19.46
N MET A 11 8.30 4.68 -18.27
CA MET A 11 7.69 3.38 -17.96
C MET A 11 6.39 3.54 -17.20
N ARG A 12 5.57 2.49 -17.21
CA ARG A 12 4.35 2.36 -16.40
C ARG A 12 4.61 1.36 -15.28
N ILE A 13 4.64 1.86 -14.04
CA ILE A 13 5.04 1.11 -12.85
C ILE A 13 3.81 0.88 -11.98
N LEU A 14 3.53 -0.38 -11.66
CA LEU A 14 2.54 -0.74 -10.66
C LEU A 14 3.21 -1.00 -9.31
N GLN A 15 2.85 -0.21 -8.31
CA GLN A 15 3.33 -0.38 -6.94
C GLN A 15 2.28 -1.11 -6.12
N LEU A 16 2.63 -2.31 -5.65
CA LEU A 16 1.77 -3.17 -4.85
C LEU A 16 2.07 -2.99 -3.36
N CYS A 17 1.05 -2.69 -2.55
CA CYS A 17 1.22 -2.45 -1.12
C CYS A 17 0.23 -3.25 -0.26
N HIS A 18 0.73 -3.93 0.77
CA HIS A 18 -0.08 -4.71 1.71
C HIS A 18 -0.90 -3.86 2.69
N LYS A 19 -0.62 -2.55 2.76
CA LYS A 19 -1.38 -1.53 3.49
C LYS A 19 -1.26 -0.20 2.75
N PHE A 20 -2.22 0.69 2.95
CA PHE A 20 -2.16 2.01 2.32
C PHE A 20 -0.92 2.77 2.81
N PRO A 21 -0.08 3.34 1.93
CA PRO A 21 1.20 3.94 2.29
C PRO A 21 1.08 5.38 2.79
N TYR A 22 -0.01 5.69 3.49
CA TYR A 22 -0.26 6.97 4.14
C TYR A 22 -1.17 6.76 5.36
N PRO A 23 -1.05 7.55 6.45
CA PRO A 23 -0.08 8.63 6.68
C PRO A 23 1.35 8.12 6.85
N LEU A 24 2.33 9.01 6.63
CA LEU A 24 3.78 8.71 6.68
C LEU A 24 4.29 8.54 8.13
N LYS A 25 3.72 7.60 8.88
CA LYS A 25 4.03 7.36 10.30
C LYS A 25 5.02 6.23 10.53
N ASP A 26 5.28 5.40 9.52
CA ASP A 26 6.20 4.27 9.61
C ASP A 26 7.17 4.22 8.43
N GLY A 27 8.30 3.54 8.63
CA GLY A 27 9.36 3.46 7.63
C GLY A 27 8.92 2.83 6.31
N GLY A 28 7.94 1.91 6.34
CA GLY A 28 7.39 1.29 5.13
C GLY A 28 6.60 2.29 4.29
N ALA A 29 5.66 3.02 4.90
CA ALA A 29 4.88 4.07 4.24
C ALA A 29 5.79 5.18 3.66
N ILE A 30 6.82 5.58 4.42
CA ILE A 30 7.83 6.56 3.98
C ILE A 30 8.58 6.05 2.75
N ALA A 31 9.17 4.86 2.83
CA ALA A 31 9.97 4.30 1.74
C ALA A 31 9.14 4.15 0.45
N VAL A 32 7.93 3.59 0.55
CA VAL A 32 7.02 3.38 -0.57
C VAL A 32 6.66 4.72 -1.25
N THR A 33 6.28 5.72 -0.45
CA THR A 33 5.88 7.05 -0.96
C THR A 33 7.03 7.79 -1.62
N TYR A 34 8.20 7.85 -0.98
CA TYR A 34 9.34 8.58 -1.54
C TYR A 34 9.94 7.88 -2.76
N LEU A 35 9.85 6.56 -2.83
CA LEU A 35 10.22 5.81 -4.04
C LEU A 35 9.28 6.15 -5.22
N ALA A 36 7.97 6.22 -4.97
CA ALA A 36 7.00 6.63 -5.98
C ALA A 36 7.26 8.06 -6.46
N LYS A 37 7.52 9.00 -5.53
CA LYS A 37 7.91 10.38 -5.85
C LYS A 37 9.16 10.44 -6.71
N ALA A 38 10.18 9.62 -6.41
CA ALA A 38 11.41 9.57 -7.21
C ALA A 38 11.13 9.06 -8.64
N TYR A 39 10.33 8.02 -8.80
CA TYR A 39 9.93 7.53 -10.13
C TYR A 39 9.12 8.56 -10.92
N ALA A 40 8.15 9.21 -10.29
CA ALA A 40 7.39 10.29 -10.91
C ALA A 40 8.29 11.46 -11.33
N ALA A 41 9.25 11.85 -10.48
CA ALA A 41 10.22 12.90 -10.79
C ALA A 41 11.18 12.56 -11.96
N LEU A 42 11.42 11.26 -12.20
CA LEU A 42 12.15 10.76 -13.37
C LEU A 42 11.27 10.67 -14.63
N GLY A 43 9.97 10.96 -14.53
CA GLY A 43 9.03 10.97 -15.65
C GLY A 43 8.28 9.66 -15.87
N HIS A 44 8.35 8.71 -14.94
CA HIS A 44 7.58 7.47 -15.03
C HIS A 44 6.15 7.66 -14.53
N GLU A 45 5.22 6.88 -15.09
CA GLU A 45 3.86 6.79 -14.58
C GLU A 45 3.81 5.74 -13.47
N VAL A 46 3.44 6.14 -12.25
CA VAL A 46 3.29 5.21 -11.13
C VAL A 46 1.81 5.06 -10.78
N THR A 47 1.34 3.82 -10.70
CA THR A 47 0.00 3.44 -10.22
C THR A 47 0.14 2.72 -8.89
N LEU A 48 -0.67 3.09 -7.91
CA LEU A 48 -0.74 2.40 -6.62
C LEU A 48 -1.89 1.40 -6.62
N LEU A 49 -1.62 0.15 -6.24
CA LEU A 49 -2.64 -0.80 -5.81
C LEU A 49 -2.33 -1.24 -4.38
N SER A 50 -3.28 -1.00 -3.47
CA SER A 50 -3.06 -1.26 -2.05
C SER A 50 -4.25 -1.94 -1.38
N MET A 51 -3.98 -2.79 -0.40
CA MET A 51 -5.01 -3.27 0.51
C MET A 51 -5.40 -2.17 1.50
N ASN A 52 -6.69 -1.93 1.62
CA ASN A 52 -7.28 -1.05 2.62
C ASN A 52 -7.93 -1.92 3.70
N THR A 53 -7.15 -2.25 4.73
CA THR A 53 -7.60 -3.22 5.72
C THR A 53 -8.43 -2.57 6.80
N SER A 54 -9.37 -3.31 7.40
CA SER A 54 -10.20 -2.78 8.49
C SER A 54 -9.41 -2.19 9.68
N LYS A 55 -8.21 -2.72 9.98
CA LYS A 55 -7.31 -2.21 11.04
C LYS A 55 -6.44 -1.02 10.62
N HIS A 56 -6.20 -0.85 9.32
CA HIS A 56 -5.34 0.20 8.77
C HIS A 56 -6.11 0.91 7.65
N TRP A 57 -7.30 1.38 8.01
CA TRP A 57 -8.19 2.02 7.07
C TRP A 57 -7.69 3.42 6.75
N PHE A 58 -7.73 3.79 5.48
CA PHE A 58 -7.50 5.16 5.03
C PHE A 58 -8.48 5.52 3.91
N GLU A 59 -9.08 6.70 3.99
CA GLU A 59 -10.00 7.20 2.97
C GLU A 59 -9.25 8.02 1.93
N VAL A 60 -9.34 7.64 0.65
CA VAL A 60 -8.54 8.28 -0.41
C VAL A 60 -8.95 9.75 -0.63
N SER A 61 -10.20 10.12 -0.29
CA SER A 61 -10.65 11.52 -0.34
C SER A 61 -9.95 12.43 0.67
N ASP A 62 -9.35 11.86 1.72
CA ASP A 62 -8.67 12.60 2.78
C ASP A 62 -7.18 12.82 2.47
N LEU A 63 -6.72 12.42 1.28
CA LEU A 63 -5.35 12.69 0.84
C LEU A 63 -5.11 14.20 0.74
N PRO A 64 -3.93 14.67 1.18
CA PRO A 64 -3.55 16.05 0.96
C PRO A 64 -3.27 16.29 -0.54
N PRO A 65 -3.47 17.53 -1.05
CA PRO A 65 -3.27 17.84 -2.46
C PRO A 65 -1.85 17.58 -3.00
N ASP A 66 -0.85 17.50 -2.13
CA ASP A 66 0.56 17.23 -2.46
C ASP A 66 0.89 15.72 -2.54
N PHE A 67 -0.12 14.86 -2.43
CA PHE A 67 -0.02 13.41 -2.64
C PHE A 67 -0.39 13.04 -4.09
N ASP A 68 0.21 13.71 -5.06
CA ASP A 68 -0.13 13.68 -6.50
C ASP A 68 0.84 12.87 -7.37
N HIS A 69 1.76 12.13 -6.76
CA HIS A 69 2.81 11.36 -7.44
C HIS A 69 2.33 10.02 -8.03
N TYR A 70 1.05 9.68 -7.85
CA TYR A 70 0.42 8.53 -8.47
C TYR A 70 -0.55 8.98 -9.56
N VAL A 71 -0.46 8.37 -10.74
CA VAL A 71 -1.41 8.58 -11.84
C VAL A 71 -2.78 8.01 -11.51
N SER A 72 -2.82 6.89 -10.79
CA SER A 72 -4.04 6.32 -10.24
C SER A 72 -3.78 5.59 -8.93
N ILE A 73 -4.80 5.57 -8.07
CA ILE A 73 -4.78 4.90 -6.78
C ILE A 73 -5.97 3.94 -6.75
N HIS A 74 -5.68 2.66 -6.52
CA HIS A 74 -6.66 1.61 -6.37
C HIS A 74 -6.53 1.00 -4.97
N THR A 75 -7.65 0.90 -4.27
CA THR A 75 -7.72 0.28 -2.95
C THR A 75 -8.64 -0.93 -2.98
N VAL A 76 -8.24 -2.00 -2.30
CA VAL A 76 -9.03 -3.22 -2.15
C VAL A 76 -9.33 -3.41 -0.67
N PHE A 77 -10.61 -3.40 -0.30
CA PHE A 77 -11.00 -3.65 1.09
C PHE A 77 -10.63 -5.08 1.51
N VAL A 78 -9.97 -5.20 2.66
CA VAL A 78 -9.63 -6.49 3.27
C VAL A 78 -10.04 -6.51 4.74
N GLU A 79 -11.00 -7.37 5.07
CA GLU A 79 -11.43 -7.59 6.45
C GLU A 79 -10.34 -8.36 7.22
N ASN A 80 -9.85 -7.78 8.31
CA ASN A 80 -8.76 -8.36 9.10
C ASN A 80 -8.97 -8.28 10.63
N HIS A 81 -10.22 -8.07 11.07
CA HIS A 81 -10.59 -8.27 12.46
C HIS A 81 -10.43 -9.74 12.88
N ILE A 82 -9.88 -9.93 14.08
CA ILE A 82 -9.83 -11.26 14.70
C ILE A 82 -11.22 -11.53 15.26
N ARG A 83 -11.85 -12.63 14.82
CA ARG A 83 -13.12 -13.08 15.38
C ARG A 83 -12.82 -14.06 16.52
N PRO A 84 -13.11 -13.72 17.79
CA PRO A 84 -12.67 -14.51 18.95
C PRO A 84 -13.32 -15.89 19.01
N ILE A 85 -14.61 -16.02 18.65
CA ILE A 85 -15.33 -17.30 18.68
C ILE A 85 -14.78 -18.28 17.62
N PRO A 86 -14.60 -17.90 16.33
CA PRO A 86 -13.92 -18.72 15.34
C PRO A 86 -12.46 -19.02 15.70
N ALA A 87 -11.73 -18.08 16.28
CA ALA A 87 -10.34 -18.27 16.68
C ALA A 87 -10.22 -19.33 17.79
N LEU A 88 -11.10 -19.28 18.81
CA LEU A 88 -11.14 -20.26 19.89
C LEU A 88 -11.54 -21.65 19.37
N ARG A 89 -12.53 -21.71 18.46
CA ARG A 89 -12.92 -22.97 17.82
C ARG A 89 -11.78 -23.55 16.98
N ASN A 90 -11.06 -22.72 16.22
CA ASN A 90 -9.91 -23.18 15.43
C ASN A 90 -8.79 -23.69 16.37
N LEU A 91 -8.48 -22.96 17.45
CA LEU A 91 -7.47 -23.35 18.43
C LEU A 91 -7.72 -24.74 19.05
N PHE A 92 -8.98 -25.07 19.38
CA PHE A 92 -9.31 -26.35 20.01
C PHE A 92 -9.70 -27.47 19.05
N PHE A 93 -10.19 -27.14 17.84
CA PHE A 93 -10.81 -28.13 16.94
C PHE A 93 -10.23 -28.18 15.52
N SER A 94 -9.21 -27.40 15.19
CA SER A 94 -8.56 -27.42 13.87
C SER A 94 -7.02 -27.45 14.00
N LYS A 95 -6.36 -28.05 13.00
CA LYS A 95 -4.88 -28.07 12.88
C LYS A 95 -4.36 -27.04 11.86
N LYS A 96 -5.25 -26.22 11.28
CA LYS A 96 -4.89 -25.22 10.27
C LYS A 96 -4.60 -23.87 10.91
N SER A 97 -3.67 -23.11 10.33
CA SER A 97 -3.41 -21.74 10.79
C SER A 97 -4.66 -20.87 10.61
N PHE A 98 -5.09 -20.21 11.69
CA PHE A 98 -6.21 -19.26 11.68
C PHE A 98 -6.01 -18.11 10.67
N HIS A 99 -4.76 -17.82 10.29
CA HIS A 99 -4.45 -16.80 9.30
C HIS A 99 -4.83 -17.19 7.85
N VAL A 100 -4.97 -18.49 7.57
CA VAL A 100 -5.26 -19.05 6.23
C VAL A 100 -6.74 -19.42 6.08
N GLU A 101 -7.42 -19.69 7.19
CA GLU A 101 -8.82 -20.16 7.20
C GLU A 101 -9.84 -19.01 7.39
N ARG A 102 -9.37 -17.75 7.49
CA ARG A 102 -10.19 -16.56 7.74
C ARG A 102 -10.66 -15.86 6.47
#